data_AF-A0A9Q9BW95-F1
#
_entry.id   AF-A0A9Q9BW95-F1
#
_cell.length_a   1.000
_cell.length_b   1.000
_cell.length_c   1.000
_cell.angle_alpha   90.00
_cell.angle_beta   90.00
_cell.angle_gamma   90.00
#
_symmetry.space_group_name_H-M   'P 1'
#
loop_
_entity.id
_entity.type
_entity.pdbx_description
1 polymer ?
#
loop_
_entity_poly.entity_id
_entity_poly.type
_entity_poly.pdbx_seq_one_letter_code
_entity_poly.pdbx_strand_id
1 'polypeptide(L)'
;MSFDNQQFSNLQDIIQKKFSEFQNYQKTQVFEGSSLGGKVSVKLSLSNIINYQVQEIKLDPSLLSEKSILIEDLIKAAFNDAFKKSSDYNTHLISSLMSFNI
;
A
#
# COMPACT_ATOMS: atom_id res chain seq x y z
N MET A 1 23.44 -5.69 43.32
CA MET A 1 22.20 -5.72 42.52
C MET A 1 22.42 -4.88 41.28
N SER A 2 23.02 -5.44 40.23
CA SER A 2 23.42 -4.69 39.01
C SER A 2 22.93 -5.37 37.72
N PHE A 3 22.17 -6.46 37.85
CA PHE A 3 21.70 -7.27 36.73
C PHE A 3 20.37 -6.78 36.13
N ASP A 4 19.64 -5.88 36.80
CA ASP A 4 18.33 -5.39 36.32
C ASP A 4 18.43 -4.16 35.40
N ASN A 5 19.42 -3.27 35.60
CA ASN A 5 19.49 -2.01 34.84
C ASN A 5 19.91 -2.19 33.38
N GLN A 6 20.78 -3.17 33.06
CA GLN A 6 21.19 -3.44 31.67
C GLN A 6 20.10 -4.16 30.85
N GLN A 7 19.27 -4.99 31.51
CA GLN A 7 18.13 -5.62 30.84
C GLN A 7 17.03 -4.61 30.55
N PHE A 8 16.79 -3.67 31.48
CA PHE A 8 15.83 -2.58 31.28
C PHE A 8 16.24 -1.60 30.16
N SER A 9 17.53 -1.31 29.97
CA SER A 9 17.98 -0.44 28.86
C SER A 9 17.80 -1.13 27.51
N ASN A 10 18.21 -2.39 27.40
CA ASN A 10 18.07 -3.16 26.17
C ASN A 10 16.59 -3.35 25.79
N LEU A 11 15.71 -3.55 26.77
CA LEU A 11 14.26 -3.62 26.55
C LEU A 11 13.69 -2.29 26.04
N GLN A 12 14.14 -1.15 26.58
CA GLN A 12 13.70 0.17 26.09
C GLN A 12 14.10 0.40 24.63
N ASP A 13 15.33 0.04 24.25
CA ASP A 13 15.80 0.16 22.87
C ASP A 13 15.03 -0.77 21.91
N ILE A 14 14.70 -1.99 22.35
CA ILE A 14 13.89 -2.93 21.58
C ILE A 14 12.46 -2.41 21.40
N ILE A 15 11.84 -1.87 22.46
CA ILE A 15 10.49 -1.30 22.40
C ILE A 15 10.48 -0.06 21.50
N GLN A 16 11.45 0.85 21.61
CA GLN A 16 11.54 2.03 20.76
C GLN A 16 11.73 1.66 19.28
N LYS A 17 12.59 0.68 18.98
CA LYS A 17 12.75 0.17 17.61
C LYS A 17 11.45 -0.45 17.08
N LYS A 18 10.81 -1.33 17.84
CA LYS A 18 9.53 -1.94 17.44
C LYS A 18 8.43 -0.91 17.26
N PHE A 19 8.36 0.12 18.10
CA PHE A 19 7.36 1.20 17.99
C PHE A 19 7.62 2.09 16.76
N SER A 20 8.88 2.34 16.43
CA SER A 20 9.28 3.07 15.22
C SER A 20 8.99 2.26 13.95
N GLU A 21 9.23 0.95 13.98
CA GLU A 21 8.82 0.03 12.91
C GLU A 21 7.29 0.02 12.75
N PHE A 22 6.53 -0.07 13.85
CA PHE A 22 5.06 -0.03 13.84
C PHE A 22 4.49 1.28 13.28
N GLN A 23 5.09 2.43 13.62
CA GLN A 23 4.72 3.72 13.03
C GLN A 23 5.04 3.77 11.52
N ASN A 24 6.11 3.10 11.06
CA ASN A 24 6.39 2.98 9.63
C ASN A 24 5.36 2.11 8.90
N TYR A 25 4.75 1.12 9.56
CA TYR A 25 3.66 0.32 8.98
C TYR A 25 2.33 1.09 8.84
N GLN A 26 2.16 2.20 9.57
CA GLN A 26 1.04 3.14 9.37
C GLN A 26 1.29 4.19 8.27
N LYS A 27 2.43 4.15 7.58
CA LYS A 27 2.67 5.06 6.45
C LYS A 27 1.70 4.76 5.32
N THR A 28 1.04 5.80 4.82
CA THR A 28 0.21 5.76 3.62
C THR A 28 0.92 4.99 2.51
N GLN A 29 0.41 3.81 2.20
CA GLN A 29 0.95 2.97 1.14
C GLN A 29 0.39 3.46 -0.19
N VAL A 30 1.25 3.63 -1.20
CA VAL A 30 0.82 4.06 -2.53
C VAL A 30 1.03 2.91 -3.50
N PHE A 31 -0.06 2.50 -4.16
CA PHE A 31 -0.07 1.47 -5.19
C PHE A 31 -0.32 2.12 -6.53
N GLU A 32 0.46 1.70 -7.54
CA GLU A 32 0.27 2.12 -8.92
C GLU A 32 -0.16 0.94 -9.78
N GLY A 33 -1.25 1.15 -10.52
CA GLY A 33 -1.78 0.22 -11.50
C GLY A 33 -1.76 0.86 -12.87
N SER A 34 -1.60 0.04 -13.90
CA SER A 34 -1.50 0.54 -15.27
C SER A 34 -2.30 -0.31 -16.25
N SER A 35 -2.63 0.29 -17.38
CA SER A 35 -3.32 -0.36 -18.49
C SER A 35 -2.70 0.04 -19.83
N LEU A 36 -2.95 -0.78 -20.85
CA LEU A 36 -2.50 -0.58 -22.23
C LEU A 36 -0.99 -0.28 -22.37
N GLY A 37 -0.14 -1.00 -21.62
CA GLY A 37 1.32 -0.84 -21.66
C GLY A 37 1.84 0.42 -20.96
N GLY A 38 1.08 0.99 -20.01
CA GLY A 38 1.46 2.19 -19.26
C GLY A 38 0.85 3.49 -19.79
N LYS A 39 0.02 3.41 -20.84
CA LYS A 39 -0.69 4.59 -21.37
C LYS A 39 -1.78 5.10 -20.43
N VAL A 40 -2.28 4.26 -19.53
CA VAL A 40 -3.13 4.68 -18.41
C VAL A 40 -2.47 4.24 -17.12
N SER A 41 -2.32 5.14 -16.16
CA SER A 41 -1.81 4.85 -14.82
C SER A 41 -2.75 5.44 -13.77
N VAL A 42 -2.98 4.69 -12.69
CA VAL A 42 -3.79 5.09 -11.54
C VAL A 42 -2.97 4.87 -10.29
N LYS A 43 -2.80 5.93 -9.48
CA LYS A 43 -2.21 5.86 -8.16
C LYS A 43 -3.30 5.86 -7.10
N LEU A 44 -3.23 4.86 -6.23
CA LEU A 44 -4.11 4.66 -5.10
C LEU A 44 -3.31 4.76 -3.82
N SER A 45 -3.76 5.58 -2.88
CA SER A 45 -3.27 5.57 -1.51
C SER A 45 -4.17 4.72 -0.62
N LEU A 46 -3.54 3.89 0.19
CA LEU A 46 -4.15 3.24 1.35
C LEU A 46 -3.67 3.96 2.60
N SER A 47 -4.61 4.57 3.31
CA SER A 47 -4.35 5.02 4.68
C SER A 47 -4.76 3.97 5.72
N ASN A 48 -5.70 3.08 5.39
CA ASN A 48 -6.14 1.97 6.25
C ASN A 48 -6.65 0.79 5.39
N ILE A 49 -6.86 -0.38 6.00
CA ILE A 49 -7.33 -1.62 5.32
C ILE A 49 -8.59 -1.41 4.46
N ILE A 50 -9.45 -0.47 4.87
CA ILE A 50 -10.75 -0.19 4.26
C ILE A 50 -10.81 1.13 3.48
N ASN A 51 -9.80 1.99 3.61
CA ASN A 51 -9.82 3.33 3.02
C ASN A 51 -8.86 3.40 1.83
N TYR A 52 -9.47 3.44 0.65
CA TYR A 52 -8.80 3.61 -0.64
C TYR A 52 -9.08 5.02 -1.14
N GLN A 53 -8.03 5.75 -1.51
CA GLN A 53 -8.16 7.07 -2.12
C GLN A 53 -7.37 7.13 -3.42
N VAL A 54 -8.01 7.60 -4.49
CA VAL A 54 -7.31 7.84 -5.76
C VAL A 54 -6.54 9.15 -5.63
N GLN A 55 -5.23 9.09 -5.83
CA GLN A 55 -4.33 10.26 -5.75
C GLN A 55 -4.12 10.90 -7.12
N GLU A 56 -3.93 10.07 -8.15
CA GLU A 56 -3.57 10.55 -9.47
C GLU A 56 -4.07 9.57 -10.53
N ILE A 57 -4.57 10.11 -11.64
CA ILE A 57 -4.87 9.37 -12.86
C ILE A 57 -4.09 10.02 -13.99
N LYS A 58 -3.20 9.25 -14.62
CA LYS A 58 -2.45 9.67 -15.80
C LYS A 58 -3.01 8.96 -17.03
N LEU A 59 -3.29 9.75 -18.06
CA LEU A 59 -3.74 9.26 -19.35
C LEU A 59 -2.79 9.78 -20.43
N ASP A 60 -2.35 8.92 -21.32
CA ASP A 60 -1.61 9.31 -22.51
C ASP A 60 -2.52 10.13 -23.43
N PRO A 61 -2.07 11.31 -23.91
CA PRO A 61 -2.89 12.18 -24.77
C PRO A 61 -3.37 11.50 -26.04
N SER A 62 -2.65 10.48 -26.53
CA SER A 62 -3.04 9.72 -27.73
C SER A 62 -4.38 9.02 -27.54
N LEU A 63 -4.72 8.64 -26.30
CA LEU A 63 -5.97 7.95 -25.97
C LEU A 63 -7.19 8.87 -25.98
N LEU A 64 -7.02 10.20 -25.90
CA LEU A 64 -8.14 11.15 -25.96
C LEU A 64 -8.84 11.15 -27.32
N SER A 65 -8.18 10.62 -28.35
CA SER A 65 -8.75 10.43 -29.69
C SER A 65 -9.62 9.18 -29.81
N GLU A 66 -9.60 8.30 -28.79
CA GLU A 66 -10.40 7.08 -28.78
C GLU A 66 -11.83 7.30 -28.27
N LYS A 67 -12.67 6.26 -28.39
CA LYS A 67 -14.04 6.28 -27.89
C LYS A 67 -14.06 6.34 -26.36
N SER A 68 -14.94 7.17 -25.78
CA SER A 68 -15.12 7.28 -24.31
C SER A 68 -15.23 5.92 -23.62
N ILE A 69 -16.00 5.00 -24.21
CA ILE A 69 -16.20 3.64 -23.67
C ILE A 69 -14.89 2.86 -23.51
N LEU A 70 -13.93 3.04 -24.43
CA LEU A 70 -12.63 2.37 -24.37
C LEU A 70 -11.78 3.00 -23.27
N ILE A 71 -11.74 4.33 -23.20
CA ILE A 71 -10.99 5.06 -22.16
C ILE A 71 -11.51 4.68 -20.76
N GLU A 72 -12.82 4.61 -20.57
CA GLU A 72 -13.46 4.17 -19.34
C GLU A 72 -13.07 2.73 -18.96
N ASP A 73 -13.02 1.81 -19.93
CA ASP A 73 -12.57 0.44 -19.70
C ASP A 73 -11.09 0.37 -19.33
N LEU A 74 -10.24 1.18 -19.95
CA LEU A 74 -8.82 1.24 -19.63
C LEU A 74 -8.56 1.82 -18.24
N ILE A 75 -9.32 2.84 -17.82
CA ILE A 75 -9.26 3.39 -16.47
C ILE A 75 -9.72 2.34 -15.45
N LYS A 76 -10.84 1.65 -15.72
CA LYS A 76 -11.31 0.54 -14.87
C LYS A 76 -10.25 -0.55 -14.74
N ALA A 77 -9.59 -0.92 -15.83
CA ALA A 77 -8.52 -1.92 -15.81
C ALA A 77 -7.32 -1.47 -14.97
N ALA A 78 -6.85 -0.23 -15.16
CA ALA A 78 -5.72 0.32 -14.40
C ALA A 78 -6.04 0.46 -12.90
N PHE A 79 -7.26 0.88 -12.57
CA PHE A 79 -7.75 0.94 -11.19
C PHE A 79 -7.81 -0.45 -10.57
N ASN A 80 -8.38 -1.43 -11.26
CA ASN A 80 -8.48 -2.80 -10.76
C ASN A 80 -7.10 -3.44 -10.54
N ASP A 81 -6.12 -3.15 -11.39
CA ASP A 81 -4.73 -3.59 -11.21
C ASP A 81 -4.13 -3.01 -9.91
N ALA A 82 -4.25 -1.70 -9.70
CA ALA A 82 -3.80 -1.04 -8.48
C ALA A 82 -4.53 -1.56 -7.23
N PHE A 83 -5.85 -1.72 -7.33
CA PHE A 83 -6.69 -2.25 -6.25
C PHE A 83 -6.27 -3.68 -5.88
N LYS A 84 -6.04 -4.54 -6.87
CA LYS A 84 -5.58 -5.91 -6.63
C LYS A 84 -4.25 -5.95 -5.89
N LYS A 85 -3.25 -5.16 -6.33
CA LYS A 85 -1.96 -5.03 -5.64
C LYS A 85 -2.12 -4.59 -4.18
N SER A 86 -3.03 -3.64 -3.94
CA SER A 86 -3.31 -3.18 -2.57
C SER A 86 -4.02 -4.22 -1.70
N SER A 87 -4.93 -5.00 -2.30
CA SER A 87 -5.64 -6.09 -1.63
C SER A 87 -4.70 -7.25 -1.29
N ASP A 88 -3.80 -7.61 -2.21
CA ASP A 88 -2.77 -8.61 -2.00
C ASP A 88 -1.83 -8.19 -0.86
N TYR A 89 -1.40 -6.92 -0.84
CA TYR A 89 -0.59 -6.37 0.25
C TYR A 89 -1.30 -6.45 1.62
N ASN A 90 -2.58 -6.04 1.69
CA ASN A 90 -3.37 -6.15 2.92
C ASN A 90 -3.54 -7.60 3.38
N THR A 91 -3.83 -8.51 2.44
CA THR A 91 -3.98 -9.94 2.74
C THR A 91 -2.69 -10.51 3.29
N HIS A 92 -1.55 -10.14 2.70
CA HIS A 92 -0.23 -10.58 3.14
C HIS A 92 0.15 -10.00 4.51
N LEU A 93 -0.20 -8.74 4.78
CA LEU A 93 -0.03 -8.12 6.11
C LEU A 93 -0.87 -8.85 7.16
N ILE A 94 -2.15 -9.06 6.91
CA ILE A 94 -3.05 -9.76 7.84
C ILE A 94 -2.57 -11.19 8.07
N SER A 95 -2.19 -11.91 7.00
CA SER A 95 -1.63 -13.26 7.10
C SER A 95 -0.34 -13.28 7.93
N SER A 96 0.55 -12.31 7.72
CA SER A 96 1.79 -12.19 8.50
C SER A 96 1.47 -11.98 9.98
N LEU A 97 0.60 -11.02 10.31
CA LEU A 97 0.17 -10.75 11.68
C LEU A 97 -0.53 -11.96 12.33
N MET A 98 -1.37 -12.69 11.60
CA MET A 98 -2.02 -13.90 12.12
C MET A 98 -1.04 -15.06 12.30
N SER A 99 -0.03 -15.20 11.44
CA SER A 99 0.99 -16.23 11.55
C SER A 99 1.96 -16.02 12.72
N PHE A 100 2.11 -14.77 13.20
CA PHE A 100 2.86 -14.48 14.42
C PHE A 100 2.17 -14.97 15.71
N ASN A 101 0.93 -15.45 15.61
CA ASN A 101 0.09 -15.81 16.75
C ASN A 101 -0.15 -17.33 16.90
N ILE A 102 0.69 -18.16 16.24
CA ILE A 102 0.76 -19.63 16.35
C ILE A 102 2.21 -20.01 16.68
#